data_AF-A0AAD9XJK3-F1
#
_entry.id   AF-A0AAD9XJK3-F1
#
_cell.length_a   1.000
_cell.length_b   1.000
_cell.length_c   1.000
_cell.angle_alpha   90.00
_cell.angle_beta   90.00
_cell.angle_gamma   90.00
#
_symmetry.space_group_name_H-M   'P 1'
#
loop_
_entity.id
_entity.type
_entity.pdbx_description
1 polymer ?
#
loop_
_entity_poly.entity_id
_entity_poly.type
_entity_poly.pdbx_seq_one_letter_code
_entity_poly.pdbx_strand_id
1 'polypeptide(L)'
;MHLLLLIILFTVLLVYLLKIVHTIIRLPCRILRHLKKQCISGPGYRLITGNSAEIRRLHMEAQSKPMSLLSSDHHIIHKWSLEYGAAFLYRFGSIPRLVISDPDTIKEVLVTKNGSFEKIESDPLLRDGLVGLNGDKWAFNIERVKVARKETTANLLTWAIFLLALHHEWQIKAREEVNSICGDNGQLVALNLSELKIVNMILNETLRMYSPAVMILRQTCKKAEVIKLGNIDVPGGTQLHLATIAVQ
;
A
#
# COMPACT_ATOMS: atom_id res chain seq x y z
N MET A 1 -9.74 -44.73 -25.15
CA MET A 1 -9.10 -44.08 -23.97
C MET A 1 -8.31 -42.84 -24.35
N HIS A 2 -7.40 -42.87 -25.34
CA HIS A 2 -6.59 -41.69 -25.72
C HIS A 2 -7.40 -40.49 -26.27
N LEU A 3 -8.43 -40.71 -27.09
CA LEU A 3 -9.26 -39.61 -27.64
C LEU A 3 -10.02 -38.85 -26.54
N LEU A 4 -10.54 -39.55 -25.54
CA LEU A 4 -11.25 -38.95 -24.41
C LEU A 4 -10.32 -38.06 -23.57
N LEU A 5 -9.07 -38.50 -23.38
CA LEU A 5 -8.04 -37.79 -22.62
C LEU A 5 -7.60 -36.50 -23.35
N LEU A 6 -7.49 -36.55 -24.67
CA LEU A 6 -7.23 -35.37 -25.53
C LEU A 6 -8.35 -34.33 -25.44
N ILE A 7 -9.61 -34.76 -25.46
CA ILE A 7 -10.78 -33.86 -25.33
C ILE A 7 -10.80 -33.20 -23.94
N ILE A 8 -10.52 -33.95 -22.88
CA ILE A 8 -10.43 -33.40 -21.52
C ILE A 8 -9.30 -32.37 -21.42
N LEU A 9 -8.11 -32.66 -21.95
CA LEU A 9 -6.99 -31.71 -21.95
C LEU A 9 -7.34 -30.42 -22.71
N PHE A 10 -7.93 -30.56 -23.90
CA PHE A 10 -8.32 -29.42 -24.72
C PHE A 10 -9.38 -28.55 -24.04
N THR A 11 -10.41 -29.16 -23.43
CA THR A 11 -11.45 -28.41 -22.71
C THR A 11 -10.88 -27.69 -21.49
N VAL A 12 -9.98 -28.31 -20.73
CA VAL A 12 -9.27 -27.65 -19.62
C VAL A 12 -8.43 -26.47 -20.12
N LEU A 13 -7.68 -26.64 -21.20
CA LEU A 13 -6.87 -25.59 -21.81
C LEU A 13 -7.74 -24.43 -22.30
N LEU A 14 -8.86 -24.73 -22.95
CA LEU A 14 -9.81 -23.73 -23.44
C LEU A 14 -10.41 -22.92 -22.29
N VAL A 15 -10.87 -23.58 -21.21
CA VAL A 15 -11.38 -22.90 -20.01
C VAL A 15 -10.31 -22.00 -19.40
N TYR A 16 -9.05 -22.46 -19.36
CA TYR A 16 -7.94 -21.67 -18.87
C TYR A 16 -7.67 -20.43 -19.74
N LEU A 17 -7.66 -20.58 -21.06
CA LEU A 17 -7.53 -19.46 -22.01
C LEU A 17 -8.66 -18.45 -21.88
N LEU A 18 -9.91 -18.90 -21.77
CA LEU A 18 -11.08 -18.04 -21.56
C LEU A 18 -10.96 -17.26 -20.24
N LYS A 19 -10.47 -17.91 -19.17
CA LYS A 19 -10.21 -17.27 -17.88
C LYS A 19 -9.11 -16.21 -17.98
N ILE A 20 -8.05 -16.47 -18.75
CA ILE A 20 -6.99 -15.50 -19.03
C ILE A 20 -7.55 -14.29 -19.78
N VAL A 21 -8.27 -14.50 -20.88
CA VAL A 21 -8.86 -13.42 -21.68
C VAL A 21 -9.82 -12.58 -20.84
N HIS A 22 -10.65 -13.23 -20.02
CA HIS A 22 -11.54 -12.54 -19.11
C HIS A 22 -10.79 -11.67 -18.09
N THR A 23 -9.72 -12.22 -17.48
CA THR A 23 -9.00 -11.58 -16.37
C THR A 23 -8.03 -10.49 -16.85
N ILE A 24 -7.32 -10.71 -17.96
CA ILE A 24 -6.29 -9.80 -18.48
C ILE A 24 -6.86 -8.70 -19.36
N ILE A 25 -7.95 -9.00 -20.08
CA ILE A 25 -8.49 -8.09 -21.10
C ILE A 25 -9.85 -7.56 -20.67
N ARG A 26 -10.86 -8.43 -20.47
CA ARG A 26 -12.24 -7.96 -20.25
C ARG A 26 -12.43 -7.17 -18.96
N LEU A 27 -11.96 -7.71 -17.83
CA LEU A 27 -12.11 -7.07 -16.53
C LEU A 27 -11.42 -5.70 -16.49
N PRO A 28 -10.14 -5.56 -16.90
CA PRO A 28 -9.48 -4.26 -16.96
C PRO A 28 -10.15 -3.25 -17.89
N CYS A 29 -10.55 -3.68 -19.09
CA CYS A 29 -11.24 -2.81 -20.03
C CYS A 29 -12.62 -2.36 -19.52
N ARG A 30 -13.32 -3.19 -18.72
CA ARG A 30 -14.59 -2.80 -18.09
C ARG A 30 -14.37 -1.74 -17.02
N ILE A 31 -13.44 -1.98 -16.09
CA ILE A 31 -13.11 -1.06 -14.99
C ILE A 31 -12.67 0.28 -15.54
N LEU A 32 -11.73 0.27 -16.48
CA LEU A 32 -11.19 1.49 -17.07
C LEU A 32 -12.26 2.29 -17.81
N ARG A 33 -13.12 1.64 -18.61
CA ARG A 33 -14.22 2.35 -19.31
C ARG A 33 -15.19 2.98 -18.32
N HIS A 34 -15.46 2.31 -17.20
CA HIS A 34 -16.36 2.83 -16.17
C HIS A 34 -15.78 4.04 -15.45
N LEU A 35 -14.50 4.02 -15.09
CA LEU A 35 -13.85 5.11 -14.37
C LEU A 35 -13.51 6.29 -15.29
N LYS A 36 -13.17 6.05 -16.57
CA LYS A 36 -13.00 7.12 -17.56
C LYS A 36 -14.29 7.92 -17.80
N LYS A 37 -15.46 7.27 -17.71
CA LYS A 37 -16.76 7.96 -17.79
C LYS A 37 -16.99 8.94 -16.64
N GLN A 38 -16.29 8.76 -15.52
CA GLN A 38 -16.34 9.62 -14.35
C GLN A 38 -15.20 10.63 -14.33
N CYS A 39 -14.58 10.90 -15.49
CA CYS A 39 -13.46 11.82 -15.67
C CYS A 39 -12.17 11.43 -14.91
N ILE A 40 -12.09 10.22 -14.35
CA ILE A 40 -10.87 9.72 -13.70
C ILE A 40 -9.91 9.24 -14.79
N SER A 41 -8.84 10.00 -14.96
CA SER A 41 -7.77 9.72 -15.92
C SER A 41 -6.47 9.36 -15.20
N GLY A 42 -5.44 9.02 -15.96
CA GLY A 42 -4.14 8.69 -15.40
C GLY A 42 -3.11 8.46 -16.50
N PRO A 43 -1.86 8.12 -16.15
CA PRO A 43 -0.77 8.00 -17.10
C PRO A 43 -1.06 6.96 -18.19
N GLY A 44 -0.67 7.30 -19.42
CA GLY A 44 -0.77 6.37 -20.56
C GLY A 44 -0.05 5.05 -20.26
N TYR A 45 -0.67 3.91 -20.60
CA TYR A 45 -0.15 2.57 -20.28
C TYR A 45 -0.09 1.67 -21.51
N ARG A 46 0.81 0.68 -21.49
CA ARG A 46 0.90 -0.38 -22.51
C ARG A 46 -0.01 -1.57 -22.19
N LEU A 47 -0.48 -2.28 -23.22
CA LEU A 47 -1.45 -3.37 -23.12
C LEU A 47 -1.00 -4.62 -22.33
N ILE A 48 0.31 -4.86 -22.16
CA ILE A 48 0.82 -6.03 -21.42
C ILE A 48 1.63 -5.58 -20.21
N THR A 49 2.57 -4.65 -20.41
CA THR A 49 3.47 -4.17 -19.36
C THR A 49 2.91 -3.03 -18.52
N GLY A 50 1.77 -2.44 -18.91
CA GLY A 50 1.17 -1.32 -18.19
C GLY A 50 2.10 -0.11 -18.11
N ASN A 51 2.29 0.42 -16.91
CA ASN A 51 3.20 1.52 -16.58
C ASN A 51 4.55 1.03 -16.02
N SER A 52 4.86 -0.27 -16.04
CA SER A 52 6.02 -0.80 -15.32
C SER A 52 7.36 -0.20 -15.75
N ALA A 53 7.54 0.15 -17.02
CA ALA A 53 8.76 0.82 -17.50
C ALA A 53 8.90 2.24 -16.92
N GLU A 54 7.78 2.98 -16.85
CA GLU A 54 7.73 4.33 -16.29
C GLU A 54 7.92 4.31 -14.77
N ILE A 55 7.27 3.37 -14.07
CA ILE A 55 7.48 3.11 -12.64
C ILE A 55 8.95 2.81 -12.37
N ARG A 56 9.58 1.94 -13.16
CA ARG A 56 11.01 1.62 -13.03
C ARG A 56 11.88 2.86 -13.25
N ARG A 57 11.56 3.69 -14.25
CA ARG A 57 12.29 4.94 -14.52
C ARG A 57 12.21 5.90 -13.33
N LEU A 58 11.01 6.16 -12.83
CA LEU A 58 10.79 7.04 -11.68
C LEU A 58 11.41 6.48 -10.39
N HIS A 59 11.42 5.15 -10.25
CA HIS A 59 12.09 4.49 -9.12
C HIS A 59 13.62 4.69 -9.18
N MET A 60 14.23 4.56 -10.36
CA MET A 60 15.66 4.84 -10.56
C MET A 60 15.96 6.33 -10.34
N GLU A 61 15.08 7.24 -10.79
CA GLU A 61 15.21 8.68 -10.53
C GLU A 61 15.17 8.97 -9.03
N ALA A 62 14.23 8.38 -8.29
CA ALA A 62 14.11 8.54 -6.85
C ALA A 62 15.34 7.99 -6.09
N GLN A 63 15.88 6.85 -6.51
CA GLN A 63 17.09 6.26 -5.92
C GLN A 63 18.37 7.04 -6.25
N SER A 64 18.40 7.71 -7.41
CA SER A 64 19.56 8.50 -7.83
C SER A 64 19.76 9.79 -7.02
N LYS A 65 18.71 10.26 -6.32
CA LYS A 65 18.78 11.43 -5.43
C LYS A 65 19.34 10.97 -4.09
N PRO A 66 20.51 11.48 -3.64
CA PRO A 66 21.07 11.12 -2.35
C PRO A 66 20.06 11.46 -1.25
N MET A 67 19.67 10.45 -0.48
CA MET A 67 18.70 10.56 0.60
C MET A 67 17.33 11.10 0.15
N SER A 68 16.61 10.33 -0.68
CA SER A 68 15.16 10.53 -0.84
C SER A 68 14.48 10.27 0.50
N LEU A 69 14.10 11.34 1.19
CA LEU A 69 13.35 11.35 2.46
C LEU A 69 12.05 10.55 2.41
N LEU A 70 11.50 10.31 1.21
CA LEU A 70 10.28 9.56 0.99
C LEU A 70 10.59 8.29 0.20
N SER A 71 9.87 7.20 0.46
CA SER A 71 10.04 5.95 -0.30
C SER A 71 9.91 6.21 -1.81
N SER A 72 10.61 5.44 -2.64
CA SER A 72 10.52 5.59 -4.10
C SER A 72 9.07 5.46 -4.62
N ASP A 73 8.25 4.66 -3.95
CA ASP A 73 6.82 4.51 -4.26
C ASP A 73 6.04 5.81 -3.98
N HIS A 74 6.38 6.54 -2.91
CA HIS A 74 5.77 7.84 -2.61
C HIS A 74 6.07 8.87 -3.70
N HIS A 75 7.33 8.97 -4.14
CA HIS A 75 7.73 9.96 -5.15
C HIS A 75 6.90 9.81 -6.44
N ILE A 76 6.60 8.57 -6.83
CA ILE A 76 5.79 8.23 -8.00
C ILE A 76 4.34 8.67 -7.79
N ILE A 77 3.73 8.29 -6.67
CA ILE A 77 2.33 8.60 -6.39
C ILE A 77 2.13 10.11 -6.23
N HIS A 78 3.03 10.80 -5.54
CA HIS A 78 3.00 12.25 -5.39
C HIS A 78 3.09 12.95 -6.75
N LYS A 79 4.05 12.54 -7.60
CA LYS A 79 4.22 13.11 -8.95
C LYS A 79 2.95 12.94 -9.81
N TRP A 80 2.35 11.76 -9.81
CA TRP A 80 1.11 11.52 -10.55
C TRP A 80 -0.11 12.17 -9.91
N SER A 81 -0.15 12.33 -8.59
CA SER A 81 -1.22 13.05 -7.91
C SER A 81 -1.23 14.53 -8.28
N LEU A 82 -0.07 15.14 -8.52
CA LEU A 82 0.04 16.51 -9.00
C LEU A 82 -0.45 16.67 -10.45
N GLU A 83 -0.26 15.66 -11.28
CA GLU A 83 -0.60 15.69 -12.72
C GLU A 83 -2.07 15.30 -13.00
N TYR A 84 -2.60 14.32 -12.26
CA TYR A 84 -3.91 13.73 -12.51
C TYR A 84 -4.95 13.95 -11.39
N GLY A 85 -4.53 14.57 -10.28
CA GLY A 85 -5.40 14.89 -9.14
C GLY A 85 -5.45 13.81 -8.06
N ALA A 86 -6.36 13.98 -7.09
CA ALA A 86 -6.46 13.16 -5.88
C ALA A 86 -6.92 11.71 -6.12
N ALA A 87 -7.49 11.42 -7.29
CA ALA A 87 -7.85 10.07 -7.71
C ALA A 87 -7.46 9.85 -9.17
N PHE A 88 -6.64 8.83 -9.43
CA PHE A 88 -6.14 8.56 -10.77
C PHE A 88 -5.90 7.07 -11.03
N LEU A 89 -5.81 6.69 -12.30
CA LEU A 89 -5.65 5.30 -12.73
C LEU A 89 -4.25 5.00 -13.23
N TYR A 90 -3.66 3.92 -12.73
CA TYR A 90 -2.45 3.37 -13.34
C TYR A 90 -2.58 1.86 -13.51
N ARG A 91 -1.73 1.29 -14.37
CA ARG A 91 -1.71 -0.13 -14.65
C ARG A 91 -0.40 -0.75 -14.19
N PHE A 92 -0.48 -1.73 -13.31
CA PHE A 92 0.66 -2.54 -12.93
C PHE A 92 0.59 -3.87 -13.70
N GLY A 93 1.40 -3.99 -14.74
CA GLY A 93 1.29 -5.08 -15.72
C GLY A 93 -0.09 -5.10 -16.39
N SER A 94 -0.89 -6.13 -16.09
CA SER A 94 -2.25 -6.31 -16.65
C SER A 94 -3.37 -5.80 -15.74
N ILE A 95 -3.06 -5.40 -14.51
CA ILE A 95 -4.05 -5.11 -13.48
C ILE A 95 -4.23 -3.59 -13.34
N PRO A 96 -5.44 -3.06 -13.53
CA PRO A 96 -5.72 -1.64 -13.28
C PRO A 96 -5.83 -1.41 -11.77
N ARG A 97 -5.23 -0.31 -11.32
CA ARG A 97 -5.30 0.15 -9.93
C ARG A 97 -5.81 1.58 -9.91
N LEU A 98 -6.81 1.82 -9.08
CA LEU A 98 -7.32 3.15 -8.76
C LEU A 98 -6.59 3.66 -7.53
N VAL A 99 -5.83 4.74 -7.68
CA VAL A 99 -5.21 5.43 -6.57
C VAL A 99 -6.22 6.40 -5.97
N ILE A 100 -6.30 6.41 -4.63
CA ILE A 100 -7.12 7.35 -3.86
C ILE A 100 -6.21 7.98 -2.82
N SER A 101 -6.14 9.30 -2.84
CA SER A 101 -5.40 10.11 -1.88
C SER A 101 -6.33 10.92 -0.95
N ASP A 102 -7.63 10.93 -1.20
CA ASP A 102 -8.59 11.68 -0.37
C ASP A 102 -8.76 11.04 1.02
N PRO A 103 -8.50 11.77 2.13
CA PRO A 103 -8.54 11.20 3.47
C PRO A 103 -9.90 10.68 3.90
N ASP A 104 -10.97 11.39 3.54
CA ASP A 104 -12.34 11.00 3.89
C ASP A 104 -12.73 9.69 3.17
N THR A 105 -12.38 9.58 1.89
CA THR A 105 -12.59 8.37 1.10
C THR A 105 -11.73 7.20 1.61
N ILE A 106 -10.47 7.45 2.00
CA ILE A 106 -9.60 6.41 2.59
C ILE A 106 -10.20 5.91 3.91
N LYS A 107 -10.65 6.81 4.77
CA LYS A 107 -11.31 6.45 6.04
C LYS A 107 -12.59 5.66 5.80
N GLU A 108 -13.38 6.04 4.80
CA GLU A 108 -14.59 5.30 4.40
C GLU A 108 -14.27 3.85 4.01
N VAL A 109 -13.22 3.64 3.18
CA VAL A 109 -12.78 2.31 2.75
C VAL A 109 -12.27 1.47 3.92
N LEU A 110 -11.46 2.07 4.80
CA LEU A 110 -10.77 1.34 5.87
C LEU A 110 -11.64 1.08 7.10
N VAL A 111 -12.55 2.00 7.42
CA VAL A 111 -13.34 1.96 8.67
C VAL A 111 -14.78 1.57 8.37
N THR A 112 -15.48 2.35 7.55
CA THR A 112 -16.93 2.23 7.37
C THR A 112 -17.31 1.02 6.51
N LYS A 113 -16.54 0.74 5.46
CA LYS A 113 -16.87 -0.28 4.44
C LYS A 113 -15.90 -1.46 4.41
N ASN A 114 -15.14 -1.71 5.48
CA ASN A 114 -14.11 -2.75 5.52
C ASN A 114 -14.62 -4.15 5.09
N GLY A 115 -15.91 -4.48 5.31
CA GLY A 115 -16.50 -5.74 4.86
C GLY A 115 -16.78 -5.84 3.34
N SER A 116 -16.81 -4.72 2.62
CA SER A 116 -17.01 -4.68 1.15
C SER A 116 -15.69 -4.71 0.37
N PHE A 117 -14.56 -4.56 1.07
CA PHE A 117 -13.22 -4.55 0.49
C PHE A 117 -12.41 -5.74 0.98
N GLU A 118 -12.06 -6.61 0.04
CA GLU A 118 -11.17 -7.73 0.29
C GLU A 118 -9.72 -7.22 0.32
N LYS A 119 -8.94 -7.74 1.26
CA LYS A 119 -7.50 -7.51 1.32
C LYS A 119 -6.86 -8.27 0.16
N ILE A 120 -6.08 -7.60 -0.70
CA ILE A 120 -5.44 -8.27 -1.84
C ILE A 120 -4.34 -9.20 -1.33
N GLU A 121 -4.52 -10.52 -1.50
CA GLU A 121 -3.40 -11.47 -1.40
C GLU A 121 -2.38 -11.13 -2.49
N SER A 122 -1.24 -10.56 -2.10
CA SER A 122 -0.14 -10.33 -3.03
C SER A 122 0.48 -11.68 -3.39
N ASP A 123 0.65 -11.94 -4.69
CA ASP A 123 1.37 -13.12 -5.20
C ASP A 123 2.77 -13.16 -4.55
N PRO A 124 3.20 -14.29 -3.96
CA PRO A 124 4.50 -14.42 -3.27
C PRO A 124 5.70 -13.95 -4.08
N LEU A 125 5.60 -13.96 -5.42
CA LEU A 125 6.67 -13.61 -6.34
C LEU A 125 6.79 -12.11 -6.66
N LEU A 126 5.77 -11.28 -6.37
CA LEU A 126 5.67 -9.94 -6.98
C LEU A 126 5.92 -8.74 -6.07
N ARG A 127 5.99 -8.89 -4.74
CA ARG A 127 6.52 -7.85 -3.82
C ARG A 127 6.47 -8.28 -2.35
N ASP A 128 7.50 -7.87 -1.62
CA ASP A 128 7.48 -7.73 -0.16
C ASP A 128 6.25 -6.94 0.30
N GLY A 129 5.44 -7.53 1.19
CA GLY A 129 4.30 -6.83 1.79
C GLY A 129 3.35 -7.75 2.56
N LEU A 130 3.25 -7.50 3.87
CA LEU A 130 2.42 -8.21 4.88
C LEU A 130 0.89 -8.00 4.75
N VAL A 131 0.41 -7.51 3.61
CA VAL A 131 -1.00 -7.10 3.46
C VAL A 131 -1.85 -8.26 2.93
N GLY A 132 -1.80 -9.41 3.59
CA GLY A 132 -2.72 -10.56 3.43
C GLY A 132 -2.49 -11.46 4.65
N LEU A 133 -3.49 -12.00 5.36
CA LEU A 133 -3.96 -13.37 5.10
C LEU A 133 -4.95 -13.77 6.21
N ASN A 134 -5.86 -14.71 5.90
CA ASN A 134 -6.84 -15.29 6.81
C ASN A 134 -6.58 -16.80 6.97
N GLY A 135 -6.78 -17.35 8.19
CA GLY A 135 -6.89 -18.78 8.54
C GLY A 135 -5.79 -19.75 8.07
N ASP A 136 -5.27 -20.59 8.99
CA ASP A 136 -4.37 -21.75 8.79
C ASP A 136 -3.00 -21.54 8.11
N LYS A 137 -2.82 -20.50 7.29
CA LYS A 137 -1.51 -20.08 6.73
C LYS A 137 -0.69 -19.21 7.70
N TRP A 138 -1.15 -19.03 8.94
CA TRP A 138 -0.56 -18.09 9.90
C TRP A 138 0.87 -18.45 10.34
N ALA A 139 1.18 -19.73 10.52
CA ALA A 139 2.47 -20.17 11.08
C ALA A 139 3.67 -19.86 10.17
N PHE A 140 3.57 -20.10 8.85
CA PHE A 140 4.62 -19.76 7.88
C PHE A 140 4.84 -18.24 7.74
N ASN A 141 3.83 -17.44 8.08
CA ASN A 141 3.90 -15.99 7.96
C ASN A 141 4.44 -15.29 9.20
N ILE A 142 4.57 -15.96 10.35
CA ILE A 142 5.11 -15.31 11.56
C ILE A 142 6.55 -14.87 11.32
N GLU A 143 7.34 -15.65 10.59
CA GLU A 143 8.71 -15.28 10.22
C GLU A 143 8.74 -14.05 9.30
N ARG A 144 7.87 -14.00 8.30
CA ARG A 144 7.74 -12.85 7.40
C ARG A 144 7.21 -11.61 8.14
N VAL A 145 6.24 -11.78 9.05
CA VAL A 145 5.74 -10.73 9.95
C VAL A 145 6.87 -10.21 10.84
N LYS A 146 7.74 -11.09 11.35
CA LYS A 146 8.93 -10.67 12.11
C LYS A 146 9.90 -9.88 11.24
N VAL A 147 10.15 -10.29 10.00
CA VAL A 147 11.05 -9.58 9.07
C VAL A 147 10.50 -8.20 8.72
N ALA A 148 9.25 -8.10 8.26
CA ALA A 148 8.70 -6.80 7.89
C ALA A 148 8.38 -5.91 9.12
N ARG A 149 8.14 -6.48 10.31
CA ARG A 149 8.17 -5.71 11.57
C ARG A 149 9.56 -5.14 11.84
N LYS A 150 10.61 -5.95 11.65
CA LYS A 150 11.99 -5.48 11.81
C LYS A 150 12.32 -4.37 10.80
N GLU A 151 11.93 -4.51 9.54
CA GLU A 151 12.18 -3.47 8.52
C GLU A 151 11.43 -2.17 8.81
N THR A 152 10.14 -2.24 9.14
CA THR A 152 9.33 -1.03 9.43
C THR A 152 9.76 -0.35 10.73
N THR A 153 10.07 -1.11 11.78
CA THR A 153 10.60 -0.56 13.04
C THR A 153 12.02 -0.01 12.86
N ALA A 154 12.90 -0.70 12.11
CA ALA A 154 14.24 -0.21 11.83
C ALA A 154 14.18 1.11 11.06
N ASN A 155 13.36 1.19 10.00
CA ASN A 155 13.19 2.42 9.24
C ASN A 155 12.68 3.57 10.13
N LEU A 156 11.66 3.33 10.96
CA LEU A 156 11.16 4.32 11.91
C LEU A 156 12.27 4.79 12.88
N LEU A 157 13.02 3.87 13.47
CA LEU A 157 14.11 4.18 14.39
C LEU A 157 15.24 4.95 13.71
N THR A 158 15.60 4.57 12.48
CA THR A 158 16.61 5.28 11.68
C THR A 158 16.19 6.72 11.45
N TRP A 159 14.94 6.98 11.05
CA TRP A 159 14.44 8.34 10.86
C TRP A 159 14.32 9.11 12.17
N ALA A 160 13.86 8.47 13.26
CA ALA A 160 13.76 9.10 14.57
C ALA A 160 15.14 9.55 15.08
N ILE A 161 16.16 8.69 14.97
CA ILE A 161 17.54 9.00 15.37
C ILE A 161 18.11 10.12 14.49
N PHE A 162 17.88 10.07 13.18
CA PHE A 162 18.32 11.11 12.26
C PHE A 162 17.70 12.47 12.58
N LEU A 163 16.38 12.53 12.81
CA LEU A 163 15.68 13.75 13.21
C LEU A 163 16.19 14.27 14.55
N LEU A 164 16.40 13.40 15.54
CA LEU A 164 16.97 13.79 16.84
C LEU A 164 18.39 14.34 16.71
N ALA A 165 19.20 13.81 15.80
CA ALA A 165 20.54 14.32 15.53
C ALA A 165 20.53 15.70 14.85
N LEU A 166 19.51 16.01 14.05
CA LEU A 166 19.33 17.35 13.48
C LEU A 166 18.72 18.34 14.48
N HIS A 167 17.85 17.86 15.37
CA HIS A 167 17.07 18.67 16.31
C HIS A 167 17.50 18.43 17.77
N HIS A 168 18.68 18.92 18.12
CA HIS A 168 19.30 18.76 19.44
C HIS A 168 18.39 19.19 20.61
N GLU A 169 17.57 20.22 20.43
CA GLU A 169 16.60 20.68 21.43
C GLU A 169 15.60 19.58 21.83
N TRP A 170 15.15 18.77 20.87
CA TRP A 170 14.19 17.69 21.08
C TRP A 170 14.87 16.47 21.66
N GLN A 171 16.14 16.25 21.31
CA GLN A 171 16.97 15.22 21.92
C GLN A 171 17.19 15.47 23.41
N ILE A 172 17.46 16.72 23.80
CA ILE A 172 17.63 17.10 25.22
C ILE A 172 16.32 16.91 25.97
N LYS A 173 15.20 17.45 25.47
CA LYS A 173 13.88 17.29 26.09
C LYS A 173 13.48 15.82 26.26
N ALA A 174 13.72 14.99 25.24
CA ALA A 174 13.43 13.56 25.32
C ALA A 174 14.30 12.86 26.37
N ARG A 175 15.59 13.24 26.47
CA ARG A 175 16.51 12.69 27.48
C ARG A 175 16.11 13.09 28.90
N GLU A 176 15.73 14.35 29.10
CA GLU A 176 15.24 14.85 30.39
C GLU A 176 13.97 14.13 30.83
N GLU A 177 13.00 13.94 29.92
CA GLU A 177 11.77 13.19 30.19
C GLU A 177 12.07 11.74 30.60
N VAL A 178 12.91 11.03 29.83
CA VAL A 178 13.29 9.65 30.14
C VAL A 178 14.02 9.57 31.47
N ASN A 179 14.95 10.47 31.76
CA ASN A 179 15.69 10.48 33.01
C ASN A 179 14.78 10.77 34.22
N SER A 180 13.83 11.69 34.07
CA SER A 180 12.86 12.01 35.12
C SER A 180 11.96 10.82 35.49
N ILE A 181 11.65 9.95 34.52
CA ILE A 181 10.72 8.83 34.70
C ILE A 181 11.47 7.54 35.12
N CYS A 182 12.67 7.32 34.62
CA CYS A 182 13.49 6.14 34.95
C CYS A 182 14.14 6.24 36.34
N GLY A 183 14.37 7.45 36.85
CA GLY A 183 15.16 7.68 38.07
C GLY A 183 16.57 7.05 37.99
N ASP A 184 17.25 6.95 39.14
CA ASP A 184 18.62 6.41 39.24
C ASP A 184 18.70 4.89 39.00
N ASN A 185 17.55 4.19 39.02
CA ASN A 185 17.47 2.73 38.95
C ASN A 185 17.47 2.18 37.52
N GLY A 186 17.39 3.04 36.49
CA GLY A 186 17.58 2.68 35.08
C GLY A 186 16.56 1.68 34.49
N GLN A 187 15.44 1.40 35.18
CA GLN A 187 14.45 0.43 34.72
C GLN A 187 13.15 1.11 34.27
N LEU A 188 12.85 0.93 32.97
CA LEU A 188 11.55 1.26 32.40
C LEU A 188 10.54 0.15 32.71
N VAL A 189 9.55 0.46 33.54
CA VAL A 189 8.39 -0.43 33.75
C VAL A 189 7.33 -0.09 32.69
N ALA A 190 6.61 -1.09 32.18
CA ALA A 190 5.62 -0.91 31.10
C ALA A 190 4.53 0.14 31.40
N LEU A 191 4.21 0.37 32.68
CA LEU A 191 3.29 1.40 33.14
C LEU A 191 3.81 2.82 32.83
N ASN A 192 5.12 3.02 32.93
CA ASN A 192 5.79 4.31 32.75
C ASN A 192 5.90 4.70 31.27
N LEU A 193 5.66 3.77 30.33
CA LEU A 193 5.70 4.05 28.88
C LEU A 193 4.59 5.03 28.45
N SER A 194 3.45 5.03 29.15
CA SER A 194 2.34 5.95 28.86
C SER A 194 2.63 7.40 29.28
N GLU A 195 3.63 7.60 30.13
CA GLU A 195 4.03 8.90 30.65
C GLU A 195 5.07 9.62 29.77
N LEU A 196 5.67 8.92 28.81
CA LEU A 196 6.65 9.44 27.86
C LEU A 196 5.98 10.27 26.74
N LYS A 197 5.48 11.45 27.09
CA LYS A 197 4.74 12.34 26.19
C LYS A 197 5.63 12.93 25.09
N ILE A 198 6.84 13.40 25.43
CA ILE A 198 7.81 13.95 24.46
C ILE A 198 8.26 12.86 23.50
N VAL A 199 8.63 11.68 23.99
CA VAL A 199 9.03 10.56 23.12
C VAL A 199 7.88 10.16 22.20
N ASN A 200 6.65 10.08 22.71
CA ASN A 200 5.48 9.78 21.87
C ASN A 200 5.23 10.87 20.82
N MET A 201 5.40 12.15 21.16
CA MET A 201 5.32 13.23 20.17
C MET A 201 6.39 13.10 19.08
N ILE A 202 7.64 12.80 19.44
CA ILE A 202 8.73 12.59 18.48
C ILE A 202 8.41 11.40 17.56
N LEU A 203 7.94 10.29 18.11
CA LEU A 203 7.57 9.11 17.32
C LEU A 203 6.40 9.41 16.38
N ASN A 204 5.36 10.10 16.84
CA ASN A 204 4.22 10.47 16.00
C ASN A 204 4.63 11.45 14.90
N GLU A 205 5.47 12.43 15.20
CA GLU A 205 5.97 13.39 14.22
C GLU A 205 6.91 12.71 13.21
N THR A 206 7.72 11.75 13.66
CA THR A 206 8.53 10.91 12.76
C THR A 206 7.63 10.07 11.87
N LEU A 207 6.55 9.46 12.38
CA LEU A 207 5.59 8.72 11.57
C LEU A 207 4.82 9.61 10.59
N ARG A 208 4.55 10.86 10.96
CA ARG A 208 3.90 11.87 10.11
C ARG A 208 4.81 12.29 8.95
N MET A 209 6.10 12.52 9.21
CA MET A 209 7.06 12.91 8.17
C MET A 209 7.58 11.71 7.35
N TYR A 210 7.78 10.56 7.99
CA TYR A 210 8.48 9.38 7.46
C TYR A 210 7.68 8.11 7.68
N SER A 211 6.44 8.09 7.17
CA SER A 211 5.56 6.94 7.32
C SER A 211 6.15 5.67 6.67
N PRO A 212 6.38 4.59 7.45
CA PRO A 212 6.83 3.32 6.89
C PRO A 212 5.74 2.67 6.02
N ALA A 213 4.47 2.96 6.31
CA ALA A 213 3.31 2.47 5.58
C ALA A 213 2.82 3.54 4.60
N VAL A 214 3.46 3.58 3.44
CA VAL A 214 3.21 4.57 2.40
C VAL A 214 1.87 4.32 1.71
N MET A 215 1.45 3.05 1.61
CA MET A 215 0.31 2.63 0.79
C MET A 215 -0.41 1.41 1.37
N ILE A 216 -1.73 1.41 1.25
CA ILE A 216 -2.58 0.26 1.59
C ILE A 216 -3.31 -0.24 0.33
N LEU A 217 -3.18 -1.53 0.04
CA LEU A 217 -3.88 -2.19 -1.07
C LEU A 217 -5.19 -2.84 -0.59
N ARG A 218 -6.27 -2.60 -1.32
CA ARG A 218 -7.61 -3.19 -1.13
C ARG A 218 -8.21 -3.56 -2.47
N GLN A 219 -9.18 -4.47 -2.49
CA GLN A 219 -9.90 -4.83 -3.71
C GLN A 219 -11.40 -4.87 -3.43
N THR A 220 -12.20 -4.33 -4.33
CA THR A 220 -13.66 -4.48 -4.24
C THR A 220 -14.07 -5.93 -4.45
N CYS A 221 -15.06 -6.41 -3.68
CA CYS A 221 -15.59 -7.76 -3.85
C CYS A 221 -15.98 -8.01 -5.32
N LYS A 222 -15.56 -9.14 -5.88
CA LYS A 222 -15.83 -9.48 -7.30
C LYS A 222 -17.32 -9.68 -7.60
N LYS A 223 -18.12 -9.98 -6.57
CA LYS A 223 -19.58 -10.17 -6.68
C LYS A 223 -20.35 -8.85 -6.65
N ALA A 224 -19.76 -7.78 -6.13
CA ALA A 224 -20.39 -6.46 -6.15
C ALA A 224 -20.40 -5.91 -7.58
N GLU A 225 -21.52 -5.31 -8.02
CA GLU A 225 -21.56 -4.67 -9.33
C GLU A 225 -20.78 -3.35 -9.31
N VAL A 226 -21.16 -2.44 -8.40
CA VAL A 226 -20.56 -1.13 -8.18
C VAL A 226 -20.60 -0.82 -6.69
N ILE A 227 -19.52 -0.26 -6.16
CA ILE A 227 -19.43 0.27 -4.79
C ILE A 227 -19.16 1.77 -4.90
N LYS A 228 -20.07 2.58 -4.36
CA LYS A 228 -19.89 4.02 -4.29
C LYS A 228 -18.88 4.37 -3.18
N LEU A 229 -17.91 5.21 -3.48
CA LEU A 229 -16.88 5.74 -2.58
C LEU A 229 -16.83 7.25 -2.77
N GLY A 230 -17.33 8.01 -1.78
CA GLY A 230 -17.62 9.43 -1.98
C GLY A 230 -18.44 9.69 -3.26
N ASN A 231 -17.83 10.40 -4.22
CA ASN A 231 -18.42 10.72 -5.52
C ASN A 231 -18.01 9.77 -6.66
N ILE A 232 -17.29 8.68 -6.34
CA ILE A 232 -16.75 7.74 -7.32
C ILE A 232 -17.50 6.40 -7.23
N ASP A 233 -18.00 5.96 -8.38
CA ASP A 233 -18.58 4.63 -8.56
C ASP A 233 -17.47 3.64 -8.95
N VAL A 234 -17.12 2.73 -8.04
CA VAL A 234 -16.03 1.77 -8.24
C VAL A 234 -16.58 0.38 -8.58
N PRO A 235 -16.29 -0.18 -9.78
CA PRO A 235 -16.76 -1.51 -10.15
C PRO A 235 -16.18 -2.61 -9.26
N GLY A 236 -16.92 -3.72 -9.13
CA GLY A 236 -16.41 -4.93 -8.48
C GLY A 236 -15.16 -5.51 -9.16
N GLY A 237 -14.23 -6.00 -8.34
CA GLY A 237 -12.93 -6.52 -8.77
C GLY A 237 -11.86 -5.46 -9.05
N THR A 238 -12.10 -4.19 -8.71
CA THR A 238 -11.14 -3.09 -8.84
C THR A 238 -10.15 -3.11 -7.68
N GLN A 239 -8.86 -3.02 -7.99
CA GLN A 239 -7.83 -2.83 -6.98
C GLN A 239 -7.70 -1.35 -6.63
N LEU A 240 -7.85 -1.04 -5.34
CA LEU A 240 -7.65 0.27 -4.75
C LEU A 240 -6.25 0.36 -4.16
N HIS A 241 -5.63 1.50 -4.41
CA HIS A 241 -4.33 1.88 -3.89
C HIS A 241 -4.49 3.14 -3.05
N LEU A 242 -4.58 2.96 -1.73
CA LEU A 242 -4.85 4.04 -0.79
C LEU A 242 -3.51 4.68 -0.38
N ALA A 243 -3.30 5.92 -0.76
CA ALA A 243 -2.10 6.68 -0.40
C ALA A 243 -2.27 7.25 1.02
N THR A 244 -1.79 6.52 2.02
CA THR A 244 -1.99 6.85 3.45
C THR A 244 -1.27 8.11 3.89
N ILE A 245 -0.27 8.57 3.14
CA ILE A 245 0.49 9.79 3.44
C ILE A 245 -0.37 11.04 3.33
N ALA A 246 -1.43 11.01 2.53
CA ALA A 246 -2.37 12.14 2.45
C ALA A 246 -3.28 12.26 3.68
N VAL A 247 -3.33 11.23 4.55
CA VAL A 247 -4.21 11.15 5.73
C VAL A 247 -3.49 11.58 7.02
N GLN A 248 -2.17 11.79 6.97
CA GLN A 248 -1.32 12.05 8.14
C GLN A 248 -1.20 13.53 8.49
#